data_AF-A0A3R8L486-F1
#
_entry.id   AF-A0A3R8L486-F1
#
_cell.length_a   1.000
_cell.length_b   1.000
_cell.length_c   1.000
_cell.angle_alpha   90.00
_cell.angle_beta   90.00
_cell.angle_gamma   90.00
#
_symmetry.space_group_name_H-M   'P 1'
#
loop_
_entity.id
_entity.type
_entity.pdbx_description
1 polymer ?
#
loop_
_entity_poly.entity_id
_entity_poly.type
_entity_poly.pdbx_seq_one_letter_code
_entity_poly.pdbx_strand_id
1 'polypeptide(L)'
;MAKKTGIEWCDHTFSPWIGCSRVSEGCIHCYAETWARKKERVTGWNTNSERVLRKDWSEPERWNQEAFEEKKRHTVFCASLADVFEERDDLVNPRKDTWALVKRTPYIDWMILTKRPENIEKFLPEDWGDGYDNVCLMATVENQKCFDERVPILQEIKAKYRALSAEPLVGPIVIGEGKLSGIDMVIVGGESGEKDKDIRPMNPAWVSQIRDDCEREQVVFFFKQWGNWGPDKGLAEDDLSNAAVFTSPTEINPVKLSELPSKEEREAKIKELNGEVVYRAGKTKTGCLLDGKEHKEHPFEDRPIPEETPTTLTDGEEQRFIELEKTVSEGIGHFISVGMALREISDHRLYRKSHSTFEAYCQEKWGFSRSEAYRQIQAASVVEDLKVIGDGVSLPANASLTRPLIKLKNPEDRRTVWKKVQETSPDGVTAAVVEIAVDEILHPSGRSAAKRKPGKTTLRADNPDGETDTGEHAAANATADAGSEPETSAPDDAQKSESNSAEKKSLREQLQKLAEKLRHEIGIPTTSAGVLFTQLENLIKEVNN
;
A
#
# COMPACT_ATOMS: atom_id res chain seq x y z
N MET A 1 7.84 -0.67 -8.19
CA MET A 1 8.32 -1.83 -7.43
C MET A 1 9.56 -2.37 -8.13
N ALA A 2 10.42 -3.09 -7.42
CA ALA A 2 11.70 -3.57 -7.94
C ALA A 2 11.79 -5.10 -7.76
N LYS A 3 12.36 -5.80 -8.75
CA LYS A 3 12.63 -7.26 -8.73
C LYS A 3 13.63 -7.65 -7.61
N LYS A 4 14.39 -6.69 -7.09
CA LYS A 4 15.14 -6.77 -5.84
C LYS A 4 14.73 -5.58 -4.98
N THR A 5 14.13 -5.83 -3.82
CA THR A 5 13.76 -4.77 -2.89
C THR A 5 14.99 -4.26 -2.14
N GLY A 6 14.98 -2.99 -1.73
CA GLY A 6 15.95 -2.45 -0.76
C GLY A 6 15.56 -2.73 0.69
N ILE A 7 14.56 -3.59 0.92
CA ILE A 7 14.08 -4.00 2.24
C ILE A 7 14.70 -5.38 2.52
N GLU A 8 15.74 -5.39 3.33
CA GLU A 8 16.68 -6.52 3.44
C GLU A 8 16.12 -7.81 4.03
N TRP A 9 14.94 -7.78 4.65
CA TRP A 9 14.29 -8.95 5.27
C TRP A 9 13.31 -9.68 4.34
N CYS A 10 13.19 -9.30 3.06
CA CYS A 10 12.34 -9.99 2.09
C CYS A 10 12.95 -9.94 0.68
N ASP A 11 12.57 -10.88 -0.17
CA ASP A 11 13.04 -10.93 -1.57
C ASP A 11 12.30 -9.90 -2.43
N HIS A 12 10.99 -9.77 -2.19
CA HIS A 12 10.10 -8.92 -2.98
C HIS A 12 9.15 -8.12 -2.09
N THR A 13 8.55 -7.09 -2.68
CA THR A 13 7.52 -6.27 -2.01
C THR A 13 6.27 -6.20 -2.86
N PHE A 14 5.12 -6.31 -2.23
CA PHE A 14 3.82 -6.19 -2.87
C PHE A 14 2.95 -5.19 -2.09
N SER A 15 2.01 -4.55 -2.80
CA SER A 15 0.99 -3.73 -2.15
C SER A 15 -0.27 -3.74 -3.02
N PRO A 16 -1.43 -4.15 -2.48
CA PRO A 16 -2.69 -4.19 -3.21
C PRO A 16 -3.25 -2.78 -3.50
N TRP A 17 -2.87 -1.79 -2.69
CA TRP A 17 -3.10 -0.38 -2.91
C TRP A 17 -1.95 0.46 -2.36
N ILE A 18 -1.99 1.77 -2.59
CA ILE A 18 -1.09 2.76 -1.99
C ILE A 18 -1.91 3.67 -1.08
N GLY A 19 -1.43 3.87 0.14
CA GLY A 19 -2.03 4.73 1.15
C GLY A 19 -2.54 3.97 2.36
N CYS A 20 -2.49 4.64 3.52
CA CYS A 20 -3.18 4.25 4.75
C CYS A 20 -3.33 5.49 5.66
N SER A 21 -4.18 5.41 6.67
CA SER A 21 -4.25 6.45 7.71
C SER A 21 -3.13 6.31 8.75
N ARG A 22 -2.63 7.44 9.27
CA ARG A 22 -1.69 7.44 10.40
C ARG A 22 -2.41 7.01 11.69
N VAL A 23 -1.78 6.14 12.50
CA VAL A 23 -2.35 5.62 13.76
C VAL A 23 -1.38 5.60 14.94
N SER A 24 -0.09 5.84 14.71
CA SER A 24 0.92 5.83 15.77
C SER A 24 2.05 6.81 15.48
N GLU A 25 2.91 7.01 16.47
CA GLU A 25 4.04 7.93 16.40
C GLU A 25 5.06 7.56 15.33
N GLY A 26 5.27 6.27 15.02
CA GLY A 26 6.17 5.90 13.92
C GLY A 26 5.60 6.20 12.53
N CYS A 27 4.33 6.64 12.42
CA CYS A 27 3.80 7.18 11.17
C CYS A 27 4.30 8.61 10.86
N ILE A 28 4.86 9.35 11.82
CA ILE A 28 5.22 10.79 11.65
C ILE A 28 6.18 10.99 10.48
N HIS A 29 7.16 10.11 10.30
CA HIS A 29 8.15 10.20 9.21
C HIS A 29 8.03 9.07 8.18
N CYS A 30 6.82 8.53 8.00
CA CYS A 30 6.52 7.40 7.12
C CYS A 30 7.20 7.51 5.74
N TYR A 31 8.01 6.50 5.39
CA TYR A 31 8.70 6.47 4.10
C TYR A 31 7.72 6.31 2.93
N ALA A 32 6.66 5.51 3.12
CA ALA A 32 5.66 5.23 2.08
C ALA A 32 4.90 6.50 1.71
N GLU A 33 4.49 7.28 2.71
CA GLU A 33 3.87 8.60 2.51
C GLU A 33 4.79 9.54 1.73
N THR A 34 6.05 9.62 2.16
CA THR A 34 7.05 10.50 1.56
C THR A 34 7.29 10.13 0.09
N TRP A 35 7.44 8.84 -0.19
CA TRP A 35 7.59 8.32 -1.53
C TRP A 35 6.36 8.59 -2.40
N ALA A 36 5.16 8.33 -1.87
CA ALA A 36 3.91 8.48 -2.61
C ALA A 36 3.63 9.94 -2.96
N ARG A 37 3.91 10.87 -2.02
CA ARG A 37 3.83 12.32 -2.24
C ARG A 37 4.81 12.76 -3.32
N LYS A 38 6.08 12.36 -3.23
CA LYS A 38 7.12 12.69 -4.22
C LYS A 38 6.82 12.17 -5.63
N LYS A 39 6.07 11.06 -5.72
CA LYS A 39 5.65 10.46 -6.99
C LYS A 39 4.28 10.95 -7.46
N GLU A 40 3.68 11.92 -6.76
CA GLU A 40 2.35 12.47 -7.03
C GLU A 40 1.30 11.36 -7.21
N ARG A 41 1.42 10.29 -6.40
CA ARG A 41 0.55 9.11 -6.51
C ARG A 41 -0.72 9.24 -5.69
N VAL A 42 -0.67 9.96 -4.58
CA VAL A 42 -1.76 10.07 -3.60
C VAL A 42 -2.15 11.52 -3.40
N THR A 43 -3.43 11.77 -3.12
CA THR A 43 -3.97 13.09 -2.77
C THR A 43 -3.73 13.45 -1.29
N GLY A 44 -3.42 12.47 -0.47
CA GLY A 44 -3.05 12.65 0.93
C GLY A 44 -2.75 11.31 1.64
N TRP A 45 -2.46 11.38 2.94
CA TRP A 45 -2.13 10.23 3.78
C TRP A 45 -2.94 10.23 5.08
N ASN A 46 -4.27 10.30 4.92
CA ASN A 46 -5.21 10.35 6.01
C ASN A 46 -6.51 9.61 5.67
N THR A 47 -7.47 9.63 6.59
CA THR A 47 -8.75 8.92 6.49
C THR A 47 -9.61 9.42 5.33
N ASN A 48 -9.47 10.68 4.92
CA ASN A 48 -10.27 11.25 3.83
C ASN A 48 -9.57 11.15 2.46
N SER A 49 -8.31 10.69 2.44
CA SER A 49 -7.56 10.53 1.20
C SER A 49 -7.99 9.26 0.47
N GLU A 50 -7.94 9.28 -0.85
CA GLU A 50 -8.21 8.09 -1.66
C GLU A 50 -7.07 7.06 -1.54
N ARG A 51 -7.41 5.78 -1.77
CA ARG A 51 -6.43 4.70 -1.88
C ARG A 51 -6.22 4.35 -3.35
N VAL A 52 -4.95 4.33 -3.76
CA VAL A 52 -4.63 4.09 -5.18
C VAL A 52 -4.56 2.59 -5.41
N LEU A 53 -5.63 2.02 -5.96
CA LEU A 53 -5.71 0.58 -6.21
C LEU A 53 -4.70 0.13 -7.28
N ARG A 54 -4.02 -0.99 -6.99
CA ARG A 54 -3.09 -1.65 -7.91
C ARG A 54 -3.82 -2.11 -9.17
N LYS A 55 -3.21 -1.82 -10.32
CA LYS A 55 -3.74 -2.23 -11.64
C LYS A 55 -3.28 -3.62 -12.07
N ASP A 56 -2.04 -3.97 -11.75
CA ASP A 56 -1.39 -5.21 -12.18
C ASP A 56 -1.05 -6.08 -10.98
N TRP A 57 -1.57 -7.30 -10.98
CA TRP A 57 -1.46 -8.29 -9.90
C TRP A 57 -0.60 -9.50 -10.29
N SER A 58 0.03 -9.47 -11.47
CA SER A 58 0.75 -10.63 -12.03
C SER A 58 2.14 -10.89 -11.44
N GLU A 59 2.76 -9.89 -10.81
CA GLU A 59 4.14 -10.03 -10.29
C GLU A 59 4.29 -11.21 -9.30
N PRO A 60 3.41 -11.39 -8.30
CA PRO A 60 3.56 -12.48 -7.34
C PRO A 60 3.33 -13.86 -7.94
N GLU A 61 2.53 -13.99 -8.99
CA GLU A 61 2.38 -15.26 -9.71
C GLU A 61 3.69 -15.63 -10.44
N ARG A 62 4.37 -14.64 -11.02
CA ARG A 62 5.70 -14.85 -11.61
C ARG A 62 6.72 -15.25 -10.54
N TRP A 63 6.77 -14.56 -9.41
CA TRP A 63 7.68 -14.92 -8.31
C TRP A 63 7.38 -16.31 -7.74
N ASN A 64 6.11 -16.71 -7.70
CA ASN A 64 5.72 -18.03 -7.24
C ASN A 64 6.21 -19.12 -8.19
N GLN A 65 6.18 -18.86 -9.51
CA GLN A 65 6.76 -19.74 -10.50
C GLN A 65 8.29 -19.80 -10.40
N GLU A 66 8.96 -18.65 -10.23
CA GLU A 66 10.41 -18.58 -10.00
C GLU A 66 10.81 -19.39 -8.73
N ALA A 67 10.08 -19.22 -7.62
CA ALA A 67 10.30 -19.95 -6.37
C ALA A 67 10.16 -21.48 -6.53
N PHE A 68 9.17 -21.92 -7.32
CA PHE A 68 8.99 -23.33 -7.65
C PHE A 68 10.16 -23.90 -8.46
N GLU A 69 10.58 -23.19 -9.51
CA GLU A 69 11.66 -23.61 -10.41
C GLU A 69 13.02 -23.66 -9.69
N GLU A 70 13.30 -22.66 -8.85
CA GLU A 70 14.53 -22.55 -8.05
C GLU A 70 14.59 -23.57 -6.92
N LYS A 71 13.48 -24.25 -6.65
CA LYS A 71 13.29 -25.08 -5.47
C LYS A 71 13.64 -24.32 -4.17
N LYS A 72 13.20 -23.06 -4.08
CA LYS A 72 13.41 -22.20 -2.92
C LYS A 72 12.22 -21.27 -2.73
N ARG A 73 11.63 -21.23 -1.54
CA ARG A 73 10.56 -20.28 -1.22
C ARG A 73 11.09 -18.84 -1.28
N HIS A 74 10.29 -17.94 -1.83
CA HIS A 74 10.58 -16.50 -1.81
C HIS A 74 9.72 -15.80 -0.77
N THR A 75 10.26 -14.77 -0.15
CA THR A 75 9.55 -13.98 0.87
C THR A 75 9.03 -12.68 0.27
N VAL A 76 7.74 -12.39 0.48
CA VAL A 76 7.07 -11.15 0.00
C VAL A 76 6.57 -10.33 1.18
N PHE A 77 7.08 -9.11 1.32
CA PHE A 77 6.49 -8.12 2.23
C PHE A 77 5.21 -7.52 1.64
N CYS A 78 4.08 -7.72 2.33
CA CYS A 78 2.79 -7.10 2.06
C CYS A 78 2.26 -6.33 3.29
N ALA A 79 1.80 -5.09 3.23
CA ALA A 79 1.91 -4.16 2.13
C ALA A 79 3.01 -3.13 2.40
N SER A 80 3.99 -3.02 1.50
CA SER A 80 5.07 -2.03 1.65
C SER A 80 4.64 -0.57 1.47
N LEU A 81 3.44 -0.30 0.93
CA LEU A 81 2.93 1.05 0.68
C LEU A 81 1.50 1.27 1.21
N ALA A 82 1.00 0.34 2.02
CA ALA A 82 -0.37 0.34 2.55
C ALA A 82 -0.44 -0.42 3.88
N ASP A 83 -1.64 -0.51 4.45
CA ASP A 83 -1.95 -1.40 5.57
C ASP A 83 -3.16 -2.27 5.15
N VAL A 84 -2.95 -3.58 4.99
CA VAL A 84 -3.98 -4.52 4.47
C VAL A 84 -5.22 -4.56 5.37
N PHE A 85 -5.03 -4.27 6.66
CA PHE A 85 -6.06 -4.33 7.69
C PHE A 85 -6.65 -2.95 8.02
N GLU A 86 -6.43 -1.95 7.17
CA GLU A 86 -7.16 -0.70 7.24
C GLU A 86 -8.66 -0.94 6.94
N GLU A 87 -9.54 -0.59 7.88
CA GLU A 87 -10.98 -0.71 7.72
C GLU A 87 -11.56 0.43 6.89
N ARG A 88 -11.96 0.11 5.65
CA ARG A 88 -12.69 1.00 4.73
C ARG A 88 -13.49 0.18 3.71
N ASP A 89 -14.60 0.73 3.25
CA ASP A 89 -15.51 0.08 2.29
C ASP A 89 -14.87 -0.10 0.90
N ASP A 90 -14.09 0.89 0.45
CA ASP A 90 -13.36 0.86 -0.83
C ASP A 90 -12.24 -0.21 -0.87
N LEU A 91 -11.86 -0.76 0.29
CA LEU A 91 -10.80 -1.76 0.43
C LEU A 91 -11.31 -3.20 0.55
N VAL A 92 -12.63 -3.43 0.66
CA VAL A 92 -13.20 -4.77 0.84
C VAL A 92 -12.79 -5.72 -0.29
N ASN A 93 -13.03 -5.33 -1.54
CA ASN A 93 -12.72 -6.16 -2.70
C ASN A 93 -11.22 -6.36 -2.95
N PRO A 94 -10.37 -5.31 -2.99
CA PRO A 94 -8.93 -5.53 -3.19
C PRO A 94 -8.30 -6.33 -2.03
N ARG A 95 -8.87 -6.30 -0.81
CA ARG A 95 -8.46 -7.21 0.26
C ARG A 95 -8.83 -8.67 -0.04
N LYS A 96 -10.05 -8.93 -0.51
CA LYS A 96 -10.44 -10.28 -0.98
C LYS A 96 -9.52 -10.78 -2.10
N ASP A 97 -9.20 -9.91 -3.06
CA ASP A 97 -8.26 -10.22 -4.15
C ASP A 97 -6.84 -10.53 -3.64
N THR A 98 -6.43 -9.86 -2.55
CA THR A 98 -5.16 -10.15 -1.86
C THR A 98 -5.16 -11.55 -1.28
N TRP A 99 -6.21 -11.97 -0.56
CA TRP A 99 -6.30 -13.32 -0.01
C TRP A 99 -6.36 -14.41 -1.08
N ALA A 100 -7.10 -14.16 -2.17
CA ALA A 100 -7.12 -15.06 -3.32
C ALA A 100 -5.72 -15.22 -3.96
N LEU A 101 -4.96 -14.13 -4.07
CA LEU A 101 -3.58 -14.16 -4.57
C LEU A 101 -2.65 -14.93 -3.64
N VAL A 102 -2.74 -14.68 -2.33
CA VAL A 102 -1.98 -15.42 -1.31
C VAL A 102 -2.21 -16.92 -1.46
N LYS A 103 -3.47 -17.35 -1.59
CA LYS A 103 -3.84 -18.77 -1.68
C LYS A 103 -3.28 -19.45 -2.94
N ARG A 104 -3.29 -18.78 -4.08
CA ARG A 104 -2.78 -19.35 -5.35
C ARG A 104 -1.28 -19.19 -5.55
N THR A 105 -0.56 -18.59 -4.59
CA THR A 105 0.91 -18.46 -4.60
C THR A 105 1.55 -19.23 -3.43
N PRO A 106 1.39 -20.57 -3.38
CA PRO A 106 1.80 -21.37 -2.23
C PRO A 106 3.32 -21.46 -2.02
N TYR A 107 4.13 -21.12 -3.03
CA TYR A 107 5.60 -21.18 -2.98
C TYR A 107 6.24 -19.87 -2.50
N ILE A 108 5.41 -18.87 -2.19
CA ILE A 108 5.83 -17.59 -1.59
C ILE A 108 5.39 -17.54 -0.13
N ASP A 109 6.27 -17.07 0.75
CA ASP A 109 5.91 -16.68 2.11
C ASP A 109 5.50 -15.21 2.17
N TRP A 110 4.23 -14.98 2.49
CA TRP A 110 3.63 -13.65 2.62
C TRP A 110 3.81 -13.11 4.03
N MET A 111 4.65 -12.10 4.18
CA MET A 111 4.84 -11.35 5.42
C MET A 111 3.87 -10.17 5.44
N ILE A 112 2.73 -10.34 6.14
CA ILE A 112 1.65 -9.36 6.16
C ILE A 112 1.74 -8.48 7.42
N LEU A 113 2.28 -7.27 7.27
CA LEU A 113 2.52 -6.33 8.38
C LEU A 113 1.42 -5.27 8.52
N THR A 114 1.02 -5.03 9.77
CA THR A 114 0.04 -3.99 10.11
C THR A 114 0.36 -3.23 11.40
N LYS A 115 -0.25 -2.05 11.54
CA LYS A 115 -0.34 -1.31 12.81
C LYS A 115 -1.69 -1.46 13.51
N ARG A 116 -2.60 -2.27 12.92
CA ARG A 116 -3.98 -2.49 13.35
C ARG A 116 -4.28 -3.98 13.56
N PRO A 117 -3.55 -4.67 14.44
CA PRO A 117 -3.80 -6.10 14.67
C PRO A 117 -5.24 -6.38 15.12
N GLU A 118 -5.92 -5.42 15.74
CA GLU A 118 -7.33 -5.50 16.14
C GLU A 118 -8.28 -5.78 14.96
N ASN A 119 -7.87 -5.43 13.74
CA ASN A 119 -8.68 -5.64 12.53
C ASN A 119 -8.38 -6.95 11.82
N ILE A 120 -7.37 -7.73 12.25
CA ILE A 120 -6.96 -8.93 11.54
C ILE A 120 -8.10 -9.94 11.51
N GLU A 121 -8.60 -10.36 12.67
CA GLU A 121 -9.61 -11.42 12.77
C GLU A 121 -10.85 -11.14 11.92
N LYS A 122 -11.31 -9.88 11.91
CA LYS A 122 -12.43 -9.40 11.10
C LYS A 122 -12.23 -9.56 9.60
N PHE A 123 -11.00 -9.55 9.13
CA PHE A 123 -10.66 -9.50 7.71
C PHE A 123 -9.94 -10.74 7.19
N LEU A 124 -9.78 -11.77 8.01
CA LEU A 124 -9.33 -13.09 7.56
C LEU A 124 -10.38 -13.72 6.64
N PRO A 125 -9.95 -14.55 5.67
CA PRO A 125 -10.87 -15.27 4.80
C PRO A 125 -11.64 -16.35 5.58
N GLU A 126 -12.85 -16.71 5.12
CA GLU A 126 -13.71 -17.68 5.82
C GLU A 126 -13.06 -19.07 5.97
N ASP A 127 -12.19 -19.44 5.03
CA ASP A 127 -11.43 -20.68 5.00
C ASP A 127 -10.06 -20.60 5.68
N TRP A 128 -9.82 -19.56 6.49
CA TRP A 128 -8.54 -19.35 7.20
C TRP A 128 -8.12 -20.51 8.11
N GLY A 129 -9.09 -21.19 8.75
CA GLY A 129 -8.83 -22.32 9.63
C GLY A 129 -7.91 -21.97 10.81
N ASP A 130 -6.75 -22.61 10.88
CA ASP A 130 -5.71 -22.35 11.87
C ASP A 130 -4.53 -21.51 11.33
N GLY A 131 -4.70 -20.96 10.13
CA GLY A 131 -3.73 -20.12 9.43
C GLY A 131 -3.18 -20.77 8.16
N TYR A 132 -2.98 -19.95 7.13
CA TYR A 132 -2.34 -20.40 5.89
C TYR A 132 -0.84 -20.67 6.11
N ASP A 133 -0.36 -21.80 5.58
CA ASP A 133 1.04 -22.21 5.70
C ASP A 133 2.01 -21.20 5.08
N ASN A 134 1.57 -20.43 4.11
CA ASN A 134 2.37 -19.47 3.38
C ASN A 134 2.17 -18.02 3.85
N VAL A 135 1.63 -17.81 5.06
CA VAL A 135 1.39 -16.48 5.64
C VAL A 135 2.04 -16.33 7.01
N CYS A 136 2.82 -15.26 7.18
CA CYS A 136 3.25 -14.73 8.46
C CYS A 136 2.49 -13.44 8.76
N LEU A 137 1.71 -13.43 9.84
CA LEU A 137 1.02 -12.23 10.31
C LEU A 137 1.95 -11.40 11.19
N MET A 138 2.05 -10.11 10.92
CA MET A 138 2.98 -9.26 11.64
C MET A 138 2.33 -8.00 12.21
N ALA A 139 2.80 -7.59 13.38
CA ALA A 139 2.43 -6.31 13.99
C ALA A 139 3.64 -5.39 14.14
N THR A 140 3.47 -4.12 13.81
CA THR A 140 4.46 -3.09 14.15
C THR A 140 4.36 -2.77 15.66
N VAL A 141 5.49 -2.72 16.36
CA VAL A 141 5.60 -2.36 17.79
C VAL A 141 6.67 -1.29 17.99
N GLU A 142 6.31 -0.02 17.77
CA GLU A 142 7.28 1.09 17.69
C GLU A 142 7.86 1.53 19.06
N ASN A 143 7.17 1.18 20.15
CA ASN A 143 7.51 1.53 21.53
C ASN A 143 6.77 0.58 22.51
N GLN A 144 7.05 0.67 23.81
CA GLN A 144 6.42 -0.17 24.85
C GLN A 144 4.89 -0.18 24.78
N LYS A 145 4.25 0.98 24.63
CA LYS A 145 2.78 1.07 24.54
C LYS A 145 2.26 0.21 23.38
N CYS A 146 2.85 0.36 22.20
CA CYS A 146 2.46 -0.43 21.04
C CYS A 146 2.71 -1.92 21.26
N PHE A 147 3.81 -2.30 21.93
CA PHE A 147 4.10 -3.70 22.27
C PHE A 147 3.00 -4.28 23.18
N ASP A 148 2.71 -3.60 24.29
CA ASP A 148 1.72 -4.03 25.28
C ASP A 148 0.30 -4.14 24.70
N GLU A 149 -0.07 -3.24 23.78
CA GLU A 149 -1.38 -3.24 23.14
C GLU A 149 -1.50 -4.28 22.00
N ARG A 150 -0.47 -4.43 21.17
CA ARG A 150 -0.57 -5.15 19.89
C ARG A 150 -0.15 -6.61 19.96
N VAL A 151 0.84 -6.94 20.80
CA VAL A 151 1.36 -8.32 20.89
C VAL A 151 0.31 -9.30 21.43
N PRO A 152 -0.45 -9.00 22.49
CA PRO A 152 -1.50 -9.91 22.97
C PRO A 152 -2.56 -10.20 21.90
N ILE A 153 -2.99 -9.18 21.16
CA ILE A 153 -3.96 -9.33 20.06
C ILE A 153 -3.40 -10.27 18.98
N LEU A 154 -2.13 -10.07 18.57
CA LEU A 154 -1.48 -10.92 17.57
C LEU A 154 -1.38 -12.39 18.04
N GLN A 155 -1.12 -12.62 19.32
CA GLN A 155 -1.02 -13.95 19.92
C GLN A 155 -2.37 -14.69 19.96
N GLU A 156 -3.49 -13.98 20.12
CA GLU A 156 -4.83 -14.58 20.14
C GLU A 156 -5.30 -15.05 18.75
N ILE A 157 -4.86 -14.37 17.69
CA ILE A 157 -5.23 -14.71 16.31
C ILE A 157 -4.60 -16.05 15.92
N LYS A 158 -5.38 -17.00 15.41
CA LYS A 158 -4.85 -18.25 14.86
C LYS A 158 -3.96 -17.98 13.66
N ALA A 159 -2.69 -18.36 13.74
CA ALA A 159 -1.72 -18.26 12.67
C ALA A 159 -0.61 -19.28 12.87
N LYS A 160 -0.07 -19.77 11.76
CA LYS A 160 1.11 -20.65 11.75
C LYS A 160 2.38 -19.89 12.10
N TYR A 161 2.46 -18.62 11.67
CA TYR A 161 3.64 -17.78 11.86
C TYR A 161 3.25 -16.36 12.25
N ARG A 162 4.00 -15.80 13.19
CA ARG A 162 3.86 -14.42 13.67
C ARG A 162 5.21 -13.75 13.78
N ALA A 163 5.28 -12.47 13.44
CA ALA A 163 6.49 -11.68 13.68
C ALA A 163 6.17 -10.27 14.15
N LEU A 164 7.13 -9.65 14.82
CA LEU A 164 7.05 -8.26 15.25
C LEU A 164 7.98 -7.41 14.41
N SER A 165 7.52 -6.21 14.06
CA SER A 165 8.36 -5.18 13.45
C SER A 165 8.48 -4.01 14.42
N ALA A 166 9.58 -3.96 15.16
CA ALA A 166 9.94 -2.83 15.99
C ALA A 166 10.58 -1.73 15.11
N GLU A 167 9.80 -1.22 14.14
CA GLU A 167 10.25 -0.26 13.12
C GLU A 167 9.21 0.84 12.77
N PRO A 168 9.61 2.12 12.81
CA PRO A 168 10.83 2.59 13.47
C PRO A 168 10.77 2.34 14.98
N LEU A 169 11.87 1.92 15.60
CA LEU A 169 11.97 1.86 17.06
C LEU A 169 12.16 3.27 17.62
N VAL A 170 11.12 3.82 18.23
CA VAL A 170 11.06 5.23 18.69
C VAL A 170 10.95 5.35 20.21
N GLY A 171 11.03 4.23 20.92
CA GLY A 171 11.10 4.16 22.37
C GLY A 171 11.57 2.77 22.84
N PRO A 172 11.95 2.61 24.12
CA PRO A 172 12.35 1.33 24.67
C PRO A 172 11.19 0.33 24.63
N ILE A 173 11.53 -0.95 24.53
CA ILE A 173 10.63 -2.09 24.74
C ILE A 173 11.35 -3.03 25.71
N VAL A 174 10.75 -3.21 26.88
CA VAL A 174 11.18 -4.16 27.90
C VAL A 174 10.33 -5.41 27.75
N ILE A 175 10.94 -6.51 27.32
CA ILE A 175 10.26 -7.77 27.05
C ILE A 175 10.40 -8.65 28.29
N GLY A 176 9.31 -8.79 29.02
CA GLY A 176 9.24 -9.73 30.15
C GLY A 176 9.28 -11.19 29.68
N GLU A 177 9.69 -12.09 30.57
CA GLU A 177 9.79 -13.52 30.27
C GLU A 177 8.47 -14.09 29.71
N GLY A 178 8.58 -14.80 28.58
CA GLY A 178 7.47 -15.48 27.91
C GLY A 178 6.57 -14.54 27.11
N LYS A 179 6.89 -13.25 27.04
CA LYS A 179 6.08 -12.28 26.26
C LYS A 179 6.22 -12.47 24.76
N LEU A 180 7.24 -13.17 24.27
CA LEU A 180 7.36 -13.55 22.86
C LEU A 180 6.83 -14.95 22.56
N SER A 181 6.11 -15.59 23.50
CA SER A 181 5.47 -16.88 23.23
C SER A 181 4.62 -16.85 21.96
N GLY A 182 4.90 -17.75 21.02
CA GLY A 182 4.20 -17.82 19.73
C GLY A 182 4.58 -16.75 18.71
N ILE A 183 5.65 -15.97 18.95
CA ILE A 183 6.29 -15.07 17.99
C ILE A 183 7.54 -15.76 17.44
N ASP A 184 7.65 -15.84 16.11
CA ASP A 184 8.75 -16.52 15.43
C ASP A 184 9.95 -15.60 15.15
N MET A 185 9.69 -14.29 14.99
CA MET A 185 10.74 -13.32 14.67
C MET A 185 10.43 -11.91 15.19
N VAL A 186 11.48 -11.18 15.56
CA VAL A 186 11.45 -9.74 15.82
C VAL A 186 12.43 -9.02 14.90
N ILE A 187 11.90 -8.10 14.09
CA ILE A 187 12.68 -7.22 13.21
C ILE A 187 12.84 -5.87 13.90
N VAL A 188 14.08 -5.37 14.03
CA VAL A 188 14.38 -4.08 14.65
C VAL A 188 15.09 -3.14 13.69
N GLY A 189 14.69 -1.87 13.72
CA GLY A 189 15.30 -0.84 12.89
C GLY A 189 14.94 0.57 13.30
N GLY A 190 15.91 1.48 13.21
CA GLY A 190 15.72 2.89 13.55
C GLY A 190 15.07 3.71 12.44
N GLU A 191 14.62 4.91 12.80
CA GLU A 191 13.88 5.78 11.90
C GLU A 191 14.73 6.29 10.73
N SER A 192 14.17 6.22 9.52
CA SER A 192 14.82 6.67 8.30
C SER A 192 14.00 7.75 7.62
N GLY A 193 14.68 8.74 7.04
CA GLY A 193 14.02 9.75 6.22
C GLY A 193 14.97 10.74 5.58
N GLU A 194 14.40 11.82 5.05
CA GLU A 194 15.15 12.89 4.39
C GLU A 194 15.98 13.70 5.37
N LYS A 195 17.05 14.32 4.88
CA LYS A 195 18.01 15.09 5.69
C LYS A 195 17.36 16.26 6.43
N ASP A 196 16.31 16.86 5.88
CA ASP A 196 15.66 18.04 6.47
C ASP A 196 14.53 17.70 7.44
N LYS A 197 14.21 16.41 7.63
CA LYS A 197 13.23 15.97 8.61
C LYS A 197 13.85 15.84 9.99
N ASP A 198 13.07 16.08 11.03
CA ASP A 198 13.47 15.79 12.41
C ASP A 198 13.39 14.28 12.70
N ILE A 199 14.30 13.51 12.11
CA ILE A 199 14.36 12.06 12.28
C ILE A 199 14.83 11.73 13.70
N ARG A 200 14.10 10.84 14.37
CA ARG A 200 14.41 10.46 15.75
C ARG A 200 15.60 9.49 15.81
N PRO A 201 16.57 9.72 16.71
CA PRO A 201 17.61 8.76 17.01
C PRO A 201 17.05 7.55 17.78
N MET A 202 17.63 6.38 17.54
CA MET A 202 17.36 5.16 18.31
C MET A 202 18.49 4.97 19.33
N ASN A 203 18.14 4.74 20.59
CA ASN A 203 19.13 4.43 21.62
C ASN A 203 19.75 3.04 21.36
N PRO A 204 21.10 2.90 21.30
CA PRO A 204 21.76 1.61 21.11
C PRO A 204 21.40 0.53 22.14
N ALA A 205 21.02 0.91 23.36
CA ALA A 205 20.60 -0.02 24.39
C ALA A 205 19.28 -0.73 24.03
N TRP A 206 18.36 -0.08 23.32
CA TRP A 206 17.05 -0.66 23.01
C TRP A 206 17.16 -1.86 22.08
N VAL A 207 17.94 -1.73 21.00
CA VAL A 207 18.15 -2.84 20.05
C VAL A 207 18.95 -3.97 20.67
N SER A 208 19.93 -3.65 21.52
CA SER A 208 20.74 -4.64 22.23
C SER A 208 19.88 -5.47 23.19
N GLN A 209 18.98 -4.80 23.94
CA GLN A 209 18.06 -5.47 24.84
C GLN A 209 17.08 -6.38 24.09
N ILE A 210 16.46 -5.91 23.00
CA ILE A 210 15.53 -6.73 22.21
C ILE A 210 16.24 -7.97 21.64
N ARG A 211 17.49 -7.83 21.17
CA ARG A 211 18.29 -8.98 20.72
C ARG A 211 18.47 -10.00 21.85
N ASP A 212 18.92 -9.56 23.02
CA ASP A 212 19.18 -10.44 24.16
C ASP A 212 17.89 -11.12 24.66
N ASP A 213 16.76 -10.41 24.58
CA ASP A 213 15.43 -10.95 24.88
C ASP A 213 15.00 -12.02 23.86
N CYS A 214 15.27 -11.79 22.57
CA CYS A 214 15.02 -12.78 21.51
C CYS A 214 15.91 -14.02 21.67
N GLU A 215 17.20 -13.85 21.97
CA GLU A 215 18.11 -14.97 22.23
C GLU A 215 17.64 -15.81 23.43
N ARG A 216 17.24 -15.15 24.53
CA ARG A 216 16.70 -15.81 25.72
C ARG A 216 15.43 -16.61 25.43
N GLU A 217 14.52 -16.07 24.61
CA GLU A 217 13.24 -16.70 24.28
C GLU A 217 13.29 -17.57 23.01
N GLN A 218 14.48 -17.75 22.41
CA GLN A 218 14.70 -18.54 21.19
C GLN A 218 13.88 -18.06 19.99
N VAL A 219 13.73 -16.74 19.86
CA VAL A 219 13.03 -16.06 18.77
C VAL A 219 14.06 -15.52 17.78
N VAL A 220 13.78 -15.60 16.48
CA VAL A 220 14.69 -15.08 15.46
C VAL A 220 14.81 -13.56 15.59
N PHE A 221 16.03 -13.06 15.68
CA PHE A 221 16.32 -11.64 15.72
C PHE A 221 16.88 -11.15 14.38
N PHE A 222 16.20 -10.18 13.77
CA PHE A 222 16.67 -9.52 12.56
C PHE A 222 16.93 -8.04 12.83
N PHE A 223 18.19 -7.61 12.69
CA PHE A 223 18.53 -6.20 12.74
C PHE A 223 18.62 -5.62 11.34
N LYS A 224 17.66 -4.76 10.99
CA LYS A 224 17.61 -4.15 9.66
C LYS A 224 18.65 -3.07 9.51
N GLN A 225 18.62 -2.04 10.34
CA GLN A 225 19.51 -0.88 10.25
C GLN A 225 19.33 0.09 11.43
N TRP A 226 20.30 0.98 11.61
CA TRP A 226 20.24 2.06 12.61
C TRP A 226 19.31 3.23 12.23
N GLY A 227 19.00 3.43 10.95
CA GLY A 227 18.27 4.61 10.48
C GLY A 227 19.18 5.80 10.22
N ASN A 228 18.68 7.05 10.27
CA ASN A 228 19.53 8.21 9.97
C ASN A 228 20.58 8.53 11.04
N TRP A 229 20.42 7.98 12.25
CA TRP A 229 21.32 8.11 13.39
C TRP A 229 21.93 6.75 13.73
N GLY A 230 23.19 6.70 14.14
CA GLY A 230 23.84 5.45 14.56
C GLY A 230 25.02 5.67 15.51
N PRO A 231 25.51 4.62 16.17
CA PRO A 231 26.65 4.69 17.09
C PRO A 231 27.95 5.02 16.35
N ASP A 232 28.95 5.53 17.08
CA ASP A 232 30.24 5.86 16.48
C ASP A 232 31.00 4.61 16.01
N LYS A 233 31.12 4.46 14.69
CA LYS A 233 31.97 3.45 14.02
C LYS A 233 32.85 4.12 12.97
N GLY A 234 33.49 5.23 13.35
CA GLY A 234 34.13 6.15 12.40
C GLY A 234 33.12 7.11 11.77
N LEU A 235 32.03 7.37 12.49
CA LEU A 235 31.04 8.40 12.14
C LEU A 235 31.33 9.73 12.85
N ALA A 236 32.19 9.71 13.88
CA ALA A 236 32.71 10.93 14.48
C ALA A 236 33.39 11.79 13.41
N GLU A 237 32.65 12.77 12.92
CA GLU A 237 33.20 13.88 12.15
C GLU A 237 33.85 14.88 13.12
N ASP A 238 34.78 15.70 12.62
CA ASP A 238 35.34 16.81 13.40
C ASP A 238 34.28 17.81 13.89
N ASP A 239 33.07 17.77 13.31
CA ASP A 239 31.91 18.55 13.68
C ASP A 239 30.88 17.73 14.48
N LEU A 240 30.84 17.96 15.79
CA LEU A 240 29.89 17.35 16.73
C LEU A 240 28.47 17.95 16.65
N SER A 241 28.18 18.89 15.75
CA SER A 241 26.85 19.48 15.59
C SER A 241 25.77 18.44 15.27
N ASN A 242 26.15 17.30 14.68
CA ASN A 242 25.27 16.20 14.30
C ASN A 242 25.22 15.06 15.34
N ALA A 243 25.71 15.28 16.55
CA ALA A 243 25.70 14.28 17.62
C ALA A 243 24.53 14.48 18.60
N ALA A 244 24.09 13.39 19.21
CA ALA A 244 23.14 13.39 20.32
C ALA A 244 23.59 12.37 21.38
N VAL A 245 23.29 12.65 22.65
CA VAL A 245 23.72 11.83 23.79
C VAL A 245 22.51 11.31 24.56
N PHE A 246 22.43 9.99 24.72
CA PHE A 246 21.50 9.32 25.62
C PHE A 246 22.18 9.06 26.96
N THR A 247 21.60 9.56 28.04
CA THR A 247 22.05 9.42 29.42
C THR A 247 21.51 8.16 30.11
N SER A 248 20.47 7.53 29.57
CA SER A 248 19.85 6.33 30.12
C SER A 248 19.23 5.43 29.05
N PRO A 249 19.20 4.09 29.23
CA PRO A 249 18.47 3.16 28.38
C PRO A 249 16.95 3.42 28.27
N THR A 250 16.36 4.18 29.21
CA THR A 250 14.92 4.49 29.18
C THR A 250 14.61 5.84 28.52
N GLU A 251 15.64 6.60 28.15
CA GLU A 251 15.49 7.96 27.61
C GLU A 251 15.12 7.93 26.12
N ILE A 252 14.01 8.59 25.78
CA ILE A 252 13.49 8.68 24.41
C ILE A 252 14.06 9.88 23.65
N ASN A 253 14.30 10.99 24.36
CA ASN A 253 14.77 12.24 23.78
C ASN A 253 16.22 12.50 24.23
N PRO A 254 17.23 12.21 23.40
CA PRO A 254 18.60 12.49 23.78
C PRO A 254 18.90 13.99 23.73
N VAL A 255 19.96 14.39 24.42
CA VAL A 255 20.48 15.75 24.35
C VAL A 255 21.16 15.95 22.98
N LYS A 256 20.55 16.74 22.10
CA LYS A 256 21.12 17.12 20.80
C LYS A 256 22.21 18.17 21.00
N LEU A 257 23.39 17.96 20.39
CA LEU A 257 24.53 18.86 20.53
C LEU A 257 24.54 20.01 19.52
N SER A 258 23.62 20.00 18.56
CA SER A 258 23.43 21.06 17.56
C SER A 258 23.15 22.44 18.17
N GLU A 259 22.64 22.47 19.40
CA GLU A 259 22.27 23.71 20.11
C GLU A 259 23.46 24.40 20.79
N LEU A 260 24.58 23.69 20.96
CA LEU A 260 25.79 24.26 21.58
C LEU A 260 26.65 24.98 20.53
N PRO A 261 27.19 26.18 20.84
CA PRO A 261 27.78 27.04 19.83
C PRO A 261 29.19 26.62 19.38
N SER A 262 29.98 25.96 20.22
CA SER A 262 31.36 25.55 19.90
C SER A 262 31.60 24.04 19.99
N LYS A 263 32.67 23.55 19.35
CA LYS A 263 33.11 22.16 19.43
C LYS A 263 33.51 21.79 20.87
N GLU A 264 34.21 22.69 21.54
CA GLU A 264 34.72 22.52 22.90
C GLU A 264 33.57 22.34 23.92
N GLU A 265 32.49 23.11 23.77
CA GLU A 265 31.30 22.95 24.60
C GLU A 265 30.58 21.63 24.34
N ARG A 266 30.51 21.18 23.08
CA ARG A 266 29.94 19.87 22.72
C ARG A 266 30.75 18.73 23.31
N GLU A 267 32.08 18.79 23.22
CA GLU A 267 32.97 17.81 23.83
C GLU A 267 32.85 17.79 25.36
N ALA A 268 32.79 18.96 26.00
CA ALA A 268 32.57 19.08 27.43
C ALA A 268 31.22 18.48 27.82
N LYS A 269 30.17 18.73 27.02
CA LYS A 269 28.83 18.18 27.27
C LYS A 269 28.77 16.67 27.14
N ILE A 270 29.44 16.08 26.14
CA ILE A 270 29.55 14.61 26.01
C ILE A 270 30.20 14.02 27.26
N LYS A 271 31.31 14.61 27.72
CA LYS A 271 32.01 14.16 28.93
C LYS A 271 31.16 14.32 30.19
N GLU A 272 30.42 15.42 30.30
CA GLU A 272 29.50 15.70 31.42
C GLU A 272 28.37 14.68 31.49
N LEU A 273 27.72 14.41 30.35
CA LEU A 273 26.58 13.50 30.27
C LEU A 273 26.98 12.04 30.44
N ASN A 274 28.20 11.67 30.02
CA ASN A 274 28.76 10.32 30.15
C ASN A 274 27.79 9.23 29.68
N GLY A 275 27.22 9.44 28.49
CA GLY A 275 26.17 8.61 27.92
C GLY A 275 26.52 8.02 26.55
N GLU A 276 25.58 7.29 25.97
CA GLU A 276 25.69 6.72 24.62
C GLU A 276 25.56 7.82 23.56
N VAL A 277 26.58 7.95 22.72
CA VAL A 277 26.62 8.98 21.68
C VAL A 277 26.21 8.38 20.33
N VAL A 278 25.29 9.06 19.65
CA VAL A 278 24.87 8.72 18.29
C VAL A 278 25.06 9.89 17.34
N TYR A 279 25.35 9.59 16.08
CA TYR A 279 25.68 10.56 15.05
C TYR A 279 24.70 10.49 13.89
N ARG A 280 24.28 11.66 13.41
CA ARG A 280 23.41 11.79 12.24
C ARG A 280 24.23 11.71 10.95
N ALA A 281 24.33 10.52 10.37
CA ALA A 281 25.10 10.29 9.15
C ALA A 281 24.25 9.79 7.96
N GLY A 282 22.96 9.51 8.18
CA GLY A 282 22.07 8.92 7.17
C GLY A 282 22.23 7.41 7.06
N LYS A 283 21.14 6.73 6.69
CA LYS A 283 21.02 5.25 6.78
C LYS A 283 22.14 4.44 6.10
N THR A 284 22.67 4.94 4.99
CA THR A 284 23.74 4.24 4.26
C THR A 284 25.05 4.24 5.05
N LYS A 285 25.38 5.33 5.74
CA LYS A 285 26.61 5.44 6.52
C LYS A 285 26.48 4.74 7.88
N THR A 286 25.30 4.81 8.52
CA THR A 286 25.08 4.19 9.83
C THR A 286 24.99 2.66 9.76
N GLY A 287 24.49 2.12 8.64
CA GLY A 287 24.54 0.69 8.33
C GLY A 287 23.66 -0.18 9.23
N CYS A 288 24.00 -1.47 9.28
CA CYS A 288 23.22 -2.54 9.92
C CYS A 288 24.02 -3.43 10.87
N LEU A 289 25.22 -3.00 11.28
CA LEU A 289 26.05 -3.77 12.20
C LEU A 289 25.65 -3.50 13.65
N LEU A 290 25.34 -4.55 14.39
CA LEU A 290 25.14 -4.58 15.84
C LEU A 290 26.21 -5.50 16.45
N ASP A 291 26.99 -4.99 17.40
CA ASP A 291 28.17 -5.68 17.98
C ASP A 291 29.21 -6.15 16.95
N GLY A 292 29.34 -5.38 15.87
CA GLY A 292 30.33 -5.66 14.82
C GLY A 292 29.93 -6.75 13.84
N LYS A 293 28.72 -7.33 13.95
CA LYS A 293 28.19 -8.32 13.00
C LYS A 293 26.82 -7.93 12.46
N GLU A 294 26.46 -8.54 11.34
CA GLU A 294 25.10 -8.48 10.81
C GLU A 294 24.21 -9.51 11.53
N HIS A 295 22.94 -9.18 11.73
CA HIS A 295 21.92 -10.08 12.27
C HIS A 295 20.80 -10.18 11.23
N LYS A 296 20.90 -11.15 10.31
CA LYS A 296 20.05 -11.29 9.13
C LYS A 296 19.32 -12.63 9.06
N GLU A 297 19.27 -13.33 10.19
CA GLU A 297 18.60 -14.61 10.32
C GLU A 297 17.10 -14.46 10.03
N HIS A 298 16.51 -15.47 9.40
CA HIS A 298 15.12 -15.42 9.01
C HIS A 298 14.45 -16.79 9.24
N PRO A 299 13.28 -16.85 9.90
CA PRO A 299 12.64 -18.11 10.30
C PRO A 299 12.17 -18.96 9.11
N PHE A 300 12.18 -18.40 7.89
CA PHE A 300 11.66 -19.06 6.69
C PHE A 300 12.75 -19.57 5.73
N GLU A 301 14.04 -19.46 6.06
CA GLU A 301 15.14 -19.83 5.13
C GLU A 301 15.17 -21.32 4.75
N ASP A 302 14.92 -22.21 5.70
CA ASP A 302 15.02 -23.67 5.50
C ASP A 302 13.66 -24.36 5.32
N ARG A 303 12.61 -23.58 5.01
CA ARG A 303 11.27 -24.17 4.89
C ARG A 303 11.18 -25.04 3.64
N PRO A 304 10.70 -26.29 3.78
CA PRO A 304 10.49 -27.13 2.62
C PRO A 304 9.46 -26.47 1.71
N ILE A 305 9.71 -26.54 0.40
CA ILE A 305 8.65 -26.23 -0.55
C ILE A 305 7.57 -27.29 -0.36
N PRO A 306 6.28 -26.90 -0.33
CA PRO A 306 5.20 -27.85 -0.45
C PRO A 306 5.53 -28.84 -1.58
N GLU A 307 5.40 -30.14 -1.31
CA GLU A 307 5.39 -31.13 -2.39
C GLU A 307 4.41 -30.64 -3.47
N GLU A 308 4.76 -30.84 -4.76
CA GLU A 308 4.04 -30.27 -5.90
C GLU A 308 2.54 -30.12 -5.61
N THR A 309 2.00 -28.91 -5.79
CA THR A 309 0.58 -28.61 -5.50
C THR A 309 -0.26 -29.82 -5.94
N PRO A 310 -1.04 -30.46 -5.04
CA PRO A 310 -1.69 -31.72 -5.36
C PRO A 310 -2.35 -31.64 -6.73
N THR A 311 -1.84 -32.43 -7.67
CA THR A 311 -2.42 -32.55 -9.01
C THR A 311 -3.81 -33.18 -8.93
N THR A 312 -4.16 -33.75 -7.79
CA THR A 312 -5.47 -34.29 -7.49
C THR A 312 -6.35 -33.26 -6.78
N LEU A 313 -7.63 -33.22 -7.17
CA LEU A 313 -8.68 -32.54 -6.42
C LEU A 313 -9.16 -33.46 -5.30
N THR A 314 -9.55 -32.89 -4.16
CA THR A 314 -10.36 -33.62 -3.17
C THR A 314 -11.76 -33.90 -3.74
N ASP A 315 -12.50 -34.87 -3.19
CA ASP A 315 -13.87 -35.18 -3.65
C ASP A 315 -14.78 -33.94 -3.62
N GLY A 316 -14.63 -33.09 -2.59
CA GLY A 316 -15.39 -31.84 -2.45
C GLY A 316 -15.01 -30.80 -3.51
N GLU A 317 -13.72 -30.65 -3.80
CA GLU A 317 -13.26 -29.76 -4.87
C GLU A 317 -13.65 -30.27 -6.25
N GLU A 318 -13.62 -31.57 -6.49
CA GLU A 318 -14.03 -32.18 -7.75
C GLU A 318 -15.53 -31.97 -7.98
N GLN A 319 -16.36 -32.19 -6.95
CA GLN A 319 -17.79 -31.91 -6.99
C GLN A 319 -18.07 -30.42 -7.24
N ARG A 320 -17.38 -29.52 -6.51
CA ARG A 320 -17.53 -28.08 -6.71
C ARG A 320 -17.06 -27.64 -8.08
N PHE A 321 -15.98 -28.22 -8.60
CA PHE A 321 -15.48 -27.92 -9.93
C PHE A 321 -16.49 -28.31 -11.01
N ILE A 322 -17.12 -29.48 -10.89
CA ILE A 322 -18.20 -29.92 -11.79
C ILE A 322 -19.38 -28.94 -11.77
N GLU A 323 -19.80 -28.45 -10.60
CA GLU A 323 -20.86 -27.45 -10.48
C GLU A 323 -20.50 -26.12 -11.15
N LEU A 324 -19.26 -25.69 -10.99
CA LEU A 324 -18.76 -24.45 -11.60
C LEU A 324 -18.63 -24.61 -13.12
N GLU A 325 -18.10 -25.73 -13.62
CA GLU A 325 -18.07 -26.04 -15.06
C GLU A 325 -19.48 -26.07 -15.65
N LYS A 326 -20.44 -26.66 -14.94
CA LYS A 326 -21.86 -26.66 -15.33
C LYS A 326 -22.40 -25.24 -15.40
N THR A 327 -22.09 -24.39 -14.42
CA THR A 327 -22.47 -22.96 -14.41
C THR A 327 -21.88 -22.21 -15.59
N VAL A 328 -20.62 -22.48 -15.95
CA VAL A 328 -19.97 -21.88 -17.13
C VAL A 328 -20.65 -22.36 -18.43
N SER A 329 -20.93 -23.65 -18.53
CA SER A 329 -21.56 -24.26 -19.72
C SER A 329 -23.01 -23.83 -19.93
N GLU A 330 -23.84 -23.84 -18.89
CA GLU A 330 -25.26 -23.46 -18.95
C GLU A 330 -25.46 -21.94 -18.93
N GLY A 331 -24.48 -21.23 -18.37
CA GLY A 331 -24.45 -19.78 -18.28
C GLY A 331 -23.96 -19.06 -19.53
N ILE A 332 -23.77 -19.74 -20.67
CA ILE A 332 -23.39 -19.09 -21.93
C ILE A 332 -24.51 -18.11 -22.34
N GLY A 333 -24.30 -16.82 -22.04
CA GLY A 333 -25.31 -15.74 -22.16
C GLY A 333 -25.60 -15.00 -20.83
N HIS A 334 -25.31 -15.62 -19.69
CA HIS A 334 -25.42 -15.10 -18.32
C HIS A 334 -24.03 -14.73 -17.77
N PHE A 335 -23.44 -13.65 -18.28
CA PHE A 335 -22.04 -13.28 -18.03
C PHE A 335 -21.65 -13.16 -16.54
N ILE A 336 -22.60 -12.83 -15.66
CA ILE A 336 -22.35 -12.69 -14.22
C ILE A 336 -22.02 -14.04 -13.59
N SER A 337 -22.87 -15.06 -13.78
CA SER A 337 -22.65 -16.39 -13.20
C SER A 337 -21.43 -17.05 -13.81
N VAL A 338 -21.19 -16.87 -15.12
CA VAL A 338 -19.98 -17.34 -15.80
C VAL A 338 -18.74 -16.68 -15.20
N GLY A 339 -18.73 -15.35 -15.07
CA GLY A 339 -17.59 -14.63 -14.51
C GLY A 339 -17.28 -15.01 -13.06
N MET A 340 -18.32 -15.17 -12.22
CA MET A 340 -18.16 -15.65 -10.84
C MET A 340 -17.62 -17.08 -10.79
N ALA A 341 -18.14 -17.97 -11.63
CA ALA A 341 -17.68 -19.36 -11.66
C ALA A 341 -16.22 -19.47 -12.16
N LEU A 342 -15.87 -18.74 -13.22
CA LEU A 342 -14.50 -18.66 -13.73
C LEU A 342 -13.53 -18.08 -12.68
N ARG A 343 -13.98 -17.08 -11.90
CA ARG A 343 -13.20 -16.53 -10.78
C ARG A 343 -12.91 -17.61 -9.74
N GLU A 344 -13.94 -18.33 -9.29
CA GLU A 344 -13.77 -19.37 -8.28
C GLU A 344 -12.88 -20.52 -8.79
N ILE A 345 -13.07 -20.97 -10.03
CA ILE A 345 -12.20 -21.97 -10.67
C ILE A 345 -10.73 -21.50 -10.67
N SER A 346 -10.50 -20.24 -11.01
CA SER A 346 -9.16 -19.64 -11.04
C SER A 346 -8.55 -19.52 -9.65
N ASP A 347 -9.27 -18.92 -8.70
CA ASP A 347 -8.81 -18.62 -7.34
C ASP A 347 -8.48 -19.90 -6.55
N HIS A 348 -9.22 -20.98 -6.78
CA HIS A 348 -9.02 -22.28 -6.13
C HIS A 348 -8.20 -23.27 -6.97
N ARG A 349 -7.69 -22.84 -8.14
CA ARG A 349 -6.96 -23.67 -9.10
C ARG A 349 -7.64 -25.02 -9.37
N LEU A 350 -8.97 -25.04 -9.51
CA LEU A 350 -9.73 -26.29 -9.68
C LEU A 350 -9.38 -27.00 -11.01
N TYR A 351 -8.82 -26.27 -11.97
CA TYR A 351 -8.31 -26.79 -13.24
C TYR A 351 -7.02 -27.62 -13.11
N ARG A 352 -6.33 -27.61 -11.96
CA ARG A 352 -4.97 -28.17 -11.76
C ARG A 352 -4.82 -29.65 -12.08
N LYS A 353 -5.92 -30.43 -12.05
CA LYS A 353 -5.92 -31.85 -12.40
C LYS A 353 -5.71 -32.11 -13.88
N SER A 354 -6.09 -31.18 -14.74
CA SER A 354 -6.06 -31.34 -16.20
C SER A 354 -5.15 -30.35 -16.91
N HIS A 355 -4.93 -29.17 -16.33
CA HIS A 355 -4.18 -28.09 -16.98
C HIS A 355 -3.19 -27.45 -15.99
N SER A 356 -2.03 -27.04 -16.50
CA SER A 356 -1.01 -26.35 -15.71
C SER A 356 -1.39 -24.88 -15.44
N THR A 357 -2.17 -24.24 -16.32
CA THR A 357 -2.59 -22.84 -16.20
C THR A 357 -4.10 -22.66 -16.40
N PHE A 358 -4.65 -21.61 -15.79
CA PHE A 358 -6.06 -21.27 -15.93
C PHE A 358 -6.40 -20.88 -17.37
N GLU A 359 -5.46 -20.21 -18.04
CA GLU A 359 -5.60 -19.80 -19.44
C GLU A 359 -5.66 -20.99 -20.39
N ALA A 360 -4.80 -22.00 -20.20
CA ALA A 360 -4.84 -23.23 -21.00
C ALA A 360 -6.19 -23.92 -20.81
N TYR A 361 -6.63 -24.06 -19.55
CA TYR A 361 -7.95 -24.59 -19.23
C TYR A 361 -9.08 -23.82 -19.92
N CYS A 362 -9.08 -22.49 -19.85
CA CYS A 362 -10.12 -21.67 -20.47
C CYS A 362 -10.14 -21.79 -22.00
N GLN A 363 -8.95 -21.83 -22.61
CA GLN A 363 -8.80 -21.92 -24.05
C GLN A 363 -9.22 -23.29 -24.58
N GLU A 364 -8.82 -24.37 -23.91
CA GLU A 364 -9.09 -25.74 -24.34
C GLU A 364 -10.54 -26.18 -24.03
N LYS A 365 -11.06 -25.84 -22.84
CA LYS A 365 -12.40 -26.26 -22.41
C LYS A 365 -13.51 -25.39 -22.99
N TRP A 366 -13.30 -24.08 -23.08
CA TRP A 366 -14.35 -23.10 -23.42
C TRP A 366 -14.08 -22.31 -24.70
N GLY A 367 -12.88 -22.42 -25.27
CA GLY A 367 -12.47 -21.61 -26.43
C GLY A 367 -12.21 -20.14 -26.09
N PHE A 368 -12.21 -19.78 -24.81
CA PHE A 368 -12.00 -18.39 -24.39
C PHE A 368 -10.54 -18.03 -24.49
N SER A 369 -10.26 -16.91 -25.17
CA SER A 369 -8.95 -16.28 -25.06
C SER A 369 -8.71 -15.82 -23.62
N ARG A 370 -7.44 -15.69 -23.22
CA ARG A 370 -7.07 -15.09 -21.93
C ARG A 370 -7.83 -13.78 -21.66
N SER A 371 -7.84 -12.86 -22.63
CA SER A 371 -8.53 -11.58 -22.48
C SER A 371 -10.03 -11.71 -22.27
N GLU A 372 -10.66 -12.74 -22.83
CA GLU A 372 -12.08 -12.98 -22.67
C GLU A 372 -12.42 -13.54 -21.30
N ALA A 373 -11.69 -14.56 -20.83
CA ALA A 373 -11.90 -15.16 -19.50
C ALA A 373 -11.80 -14.10 -18.38
N TYR A 374 -10.73 -13.31 -18.37
CA TYR A 374 -10.57 -12.24 -17.37
C TYR A 374 -11.60 -11.11 -17.51
N ARG A 375 -12.11 -10.87 -18.72
CA ARG A 375 -13.16 -9.85 -18.93
C ARG A 375 -14.51 -10.31 -18.37
N GLN A 376 -14.83 -11.61 -18.45
CA GLN A 376 -16.02 -12.16 -17.80
C GLN A 376 -15.90 -12.04 -16.27
N ILE A 377 -14.74 -12.38 -15.71
CA ILE A 377 -14.46 -12.23 -14.27
C ILE A 377 -14.64 -10.77 -13.82
N GLN A 378 -14.00 -9.82 -14.50
CA GLN A 378 -14.10 -8.39 -14.15
C GLN A 378 -15.53 -7.86 -14.30
N ALA A 379 -16.24 -8.27 -15.35
CA ALA A 379 -17.63 -7.87 -15.56
C ALA A 379 -18.53 -8.35 -14.41
N ALA A 380 -18.33 -9.56 -13.90
CA ALA A 380 -19.06 -10.07 -12.75
C ALA A 380 -18.75 -9.29 -11.47
N SER A 381 -17.47 -8.97 -11.20
CA SER A 381 -17.08 -8.16 -10.03
C SER A 381 -17.73 -6.78 -10.03
N VAL A 382 -17.84 -6.12 -11.20
CA VAL A 382 -18.57 -4.84 -11.30
C VAL A 382 -20.03 -5.02 -10.89
N VAL A 383 -20.70 -6.10 -11.29
CA VAL A 383 -22.10 -6.32 -10.90
C VAL A 383 -22.23 -6.57 -9.41
N GLU A 384 -21.28 -7.25 -8.76
CA GLU A 384 -21.27 -7.40 -7.31
C GLU A 384 -21.21 -6.04 -6.59
N ASP A 385 -20.41 -5.10 -7.08
CA ASP A 385 -20.35 -3.74 -6.51
C ASP A 385 -21.70 -3.01 -6.60
N LEU A 386 -22.43 -3.24 -7.69
CA LEU A 386 -23.71 -2.59 -7.97
C LEU A 386 -24.89 -3.20 -7.20
N LYS A 387 -24.81 -4.48 -6.78
CA LYS A 387 -25.84 -5.14 -5.96
C LYS A 387 -26.08 -4.41 -4.63
N VAL A 388 -25.07 -3.68 -4.13
CA VAL A 388 -25.11 -2.97 -2.85
C VAL A 388 -25.99 -1.70 -2.87
N ILE A 389 -26.40 -1.22 -4.06
CA ILE A 389 -27.17 0.03 -4.20
C ILE A 389 -28.58 -0.05 -3.56
N GLY A 390 -29.12 -1.27 -3.34
CA GLY A 390 -30.43 -1.51 -2.74
C GLY A 390 -31.58 -1.71 -3.73
N ASP A 391 -32.78 -1.97 -3.21
CA ASP A 391 -33.97 -2.29 -4.02
C ASP A 391 -34.38 -1.13 -4.94
N GLY A 392 -34.65 -1.43 -6.22
CA GLY A 392 -35.17 -0.48 -7.22
C GLY A 392 -34.19 -0.09 -8.35
N VAL A 393 -32.92 -0.49 -8.26
CA VAL A 393 -31.92 -0.25 -9.32
C VAL A 393 -31.65 -1.54 -10.10
N SER A 394 -31.89 -1.53 -11.41
CA SER A 394 -31.70 -2.71 -12.25
C SER A 394 -30.20 -3.01 -12.45
N LEU A 395 -29.81 -4.29 -12.46
CA LEU A 395 -28.42 -4.66 -12.72
C LEU A 395 -28.11 -4.63 -14.23
N PRO A 396 -26.84 -4.46 -14.62
CA PRO A 396 -26.45 -4.48 -16.03
C PRO A 396 -26.91 -5.75 -16.75
N ALA A 397 -27.73 -5.60 -17.79
CA ALA A 397 -28.32 -6.73 -18.52
C ALA A 397 -27.31 -7.55 -19.34
N ASN A 398 -26.13 -6.98 -19.65
CA ASN A 398 -25.08 -7.68 -20.40
C ASN A 398 -23.69 -7.11 -20.06
N ALA A 399 -22.65 -7.90 -20.38
CA ALA A 399 -21.26 -7.56 -20.11
C ALA A 399 -20.77 -6.28 -20.83
N SER A 400 -21.43 -5.86 -21.91
CA SER A 400 -21.02 -4.63 -22.61
C SER A 400 -21.32 -3.38 -21.79
N LEU A 401 -22.33 -3.40 -20.91
CA LEU A 401 -22.68 -2.30 -20.02
C LEU A 401 -21.72 -2.17 -18.84
N THR A 402 -21.07 -3.26 -18.43
CA THR A 402 -20.10 -3.24 -17.32
C THR A 402 -18.71 -2.82 -17.77
N ARG A 403 -18.34 -3.05 -19.05
CA ARG A 403 -17.01 -2.73 -19.59
C ARG A 403 -16.56 -1.28 -19.33
N PRO A 404 -17.39 -0.24 -19.55
CA PRO A 404 -17.01 1.12 -19.21
C PRO A 404 -16.75 1.29 -17.70
N LEU A 405 -17.60 0.71 -16.86
CA LEU A 405 -17.51 0.82 -15.40
C LEU A 405 -16.26 0.18 -14.81
N ILE A 406 -15.66 -0.80 -15.50
CA ILE A 406 -14.36 -1.39 -15.11
C ILE A 406 -13.29 -0.29 -15.00
N LYS A 407 -13.38 0.78 -15.81
CA LYS A 407 -12.42 1.91 -15.77
C LYS A 407 -12.52 2.71 -14.48
N LEU A 408 -13.71 2.80 -13.89
CA LEU A 408 -13.92 3.39 -12.57
C LEU A 408 -13.43 2.38 -11.54
N LYS A 409 -12.43 2.75 -10.74
CA LYS A 409 -11.80 1.81 -9.82
C LYS A 409 -12.45 1.78 -8.44
N ASN A 410 -13.07 2.89 -8.04
CA ASN A 410 -13.82 2.99 -6.81
C ASN A 410 -15.22 2.36 -6.99
N PRO A 411 -15.62 1.39 -6.17
CA PRO A 411 -16.98 0.85 -6.19
C PRO A 411 -18.05 1.93 -6.04
N GLU A 412 -17.82 2.98 -5.24
CA GLU A 412 -18.79 4.07 -5.09
C GLU A 412 -18.97 4.89 -6.35
N ASP A 413 -17.89 5.11 -7.12
CA ASP A 413 -18.00 5.79 -8.42
C ASP A 413 -18.78 4.93 -9.41
N ARG A 414 -18.55 3.61 -9.41
CA ARG A 414 -19.34 2.66 -10.22
C ARG A 414 -20.82 2.75 -9.85
N ARG A 415 -21.14 2.76 -8.56
CA ARG A 415 -22.50 2.88 -8.04
C ARG A 415 -23.15 4.21 -8.43
N THR A 416 -22.42 5.31 -8.22
CA THR A 416 -22.87 6.66 -8.54
C THR A 416 -23.15 6.82 -10.02
N VAL A 417 -22.21 6.39 -10.87
CA VAL A 417 -22.40 6.40 -12.32
C VAL A 417 -23.57 5.53 -12.70
N TRP A 418 -23.64 4.28 -12.23
CA TRP A 418 -24.70 3.36 -12.60
C TRP A 418 -26.11 3.88 -12.24
N LYS A 419 -26.25 4.48 -11.06
CA LYS A 419 -27.49 5.14 -10.63
C LYS A 419 -27.84 6.30 -11.55
N LYS A 420 -26.87 7.17 -11.85
CA LYS A 420 -27.05 8.30 -12.78
C LYS A 420 -27.48 7.84 -14.17
N VAL A 421 -26.85 6.80 -14.75
CA VAL A 421 -27.23 6.32 -16.09
C VAL A 421 -28.66 5.78 -16.13
N GLN A 422 -29.12 5.11 -15.07
CA GLN A 422 -30.51 4.64 -15.01
C GLN A 422 -31.51 5.78 -14.86
N GLU A 423 -31.23 6.77 -14.03
CA GLU A 423 -32.10 7.94 -13.86
C GLU A 423 -32.18 8.78 -15.15
N THR A 424 -31.09 8.84 -15.92
CA THR A 424 -31.00 9.66 -17.14
C THR A 424 -31.39 8.92 -18.42
N SER A 425 -31.60 7.60 -18.37
CA SER A 425 -31.93 6.75 -19.55
C SER A 425 -33.19 5.91 -19.31
N PRO A 426 -34.39 6.52 -19.21
CA PRO A 426 -35.64 5.81 -18.95
C PRO A 426 -36.02 4.82 -20.06
N ASP A 427 -35.57 5.04 -21.30
CA ASP A 427 -35.80 4.15 -22.46
C ASP A 427 -34.80 2.98 -22.53
N GLY A 428 -33.92 2.84 -21.53
CA GLY A 428 -32.94 1.78 -21.43
C GLY A 428 -31.49 2.25 -21.53
N VAL A 429 -30.62 1.61 -20.76
CA VAL A 429 -29.20 1.95 -20.68
C VAL A 429 -28.42 1.31 -21.82
N THR A 430 -27.64 2.11 -22.55
CA THR A 430 -26.71 1.63 -23.60
C THR A 430 -25.25 1.80 -23.18
N ALA A 431 -24.35 0.97 -23.71
CA ALA A 431 -22.92 1.04 -23.36
C ALA A 431 -22.30 2.41 -23.65
N ALA A 432 -22.78 3.12 -24.68
CA ALA A 432 -22.31 4.46 -25.01
C ALA A 432 -22.66 5.50 -23.94
N VAL A 433 -23.85 5.42 -23.35
CA VAL A 433 -24.26 6.34 -22.29
C VAL A 433 -23.46 6.06 -21.01
N VAL A 434 -23.22 4.77 -20.70
CA VAL A 434 -22.35 4.40 -19.57
C VAL A 434 -20.93 4.93 -19.80
N GLU A 435 -20.38 4.77 -21.00
CA GLU A 435 -19.05 5.28 -21.36
C GLU A 435 -18.95 6.80 -21.18
N ILE A 436 -19.97 7.56 -21.61
CA ILE A 436 -20.01 9.03 -21.41
C ILE A 436 -20.02 9.38 -19.92
N ALA A 437 -20.89 8.73 -19.13
CA ALA A 437 -20.99 9.01 -17.70
C ALA A 437 -19.72 8.60 -16.93
N VAL A 438 -19.04 7.53 -17.35
CA VAL A 438 -17.72 7.14 -16.84
C VAL A 438 -16.68 8.20 -17.20
N ASP A 439 -16.63 8.65 -18.45
CA ASP A 439 -15.67 9.66 -18.90
C ASP A 439 -15.87 11.01 -18.19
N GLU A 440 -17.10 11.38 -17.85
CA GLU A 440 -17.39 12.58 -17.04
C GLU A 440 -16.75 12.53 -15.64
N ILE A 441 -16.77 11.35 -15.00
CA ILE A 441 -16.13 11.14 -13.69
C ILE A 441 -14.60 11.09 -13.82
N LEU A 442 -14.09 10.44 -14.87
CA LEU A 442 -12.65 10.35 -15.10
C LEU A 442 -12.04 11.69 -15.55
N HIS A 443 -12.83 12.55 -16.19
CA HIS A 443 -12.39 13.81 -16.81
C HIS A 443 -13.33 15.00 -16.48
N PRO A 444 -13.42 15.41 -15.20
CA PRO A 444 -14.38 16.42 -14.75
C PRO A 444 -14.14 17.84 -15.31
N SER A 445 -12.97 18.10 -15.91
CA SER A 445 -12.56 19.41 -16.45
C SER A 445 -12.86 19.62 -17.95
N GLY A 446 -13.70 18.80 -18.58
CA GLY A 446 -14.35 19.14 -19.86
C GLY A 446 -13.44 19.15 -21.10
N ARG A 447 -12.25 18.53 -21.07
CA ARG A 447 -11.49 18.25 -22.30
C ARG A 447 -12.06 17.00 -22.99
N SER A 448 -13.17 17.18 -23.70
CA SER A 448 -13.71 16.18 -24.61
C SER A 448 -12.67 15.79 -25.66
N ALA A 449 -12.38 14.48 -25.75
CA ALA A 449 -11.65 13.90 -26.87
C ALA A 449 -12.38 14.22 -28.19
N ALA A 450 -11.66 14.81 -29.12
CA ALA A 450 -12.19 15.30 -30.39
C ALA A 450 -13.02 14.24 -31.15
N LYS A 451 -14.19 14.69 -31.64
CA LYS A 451 -15.12 14.05 -32.58
C LYS A 451 -14.47 13.00 -33.50
N ARG A 452 -14.74 11.71 -33.27
CA ARG A 452 -14.62 10.68 -34.32
C ARG A 452 -15.84 10.77 -35.25
N LYS A 453 -15.62 11.18 -36.52
CA LYS A 453 -16.63 11.06 -37.58
C LYS A 453 -16.86 9.58 -37.94
N PRO A 454 -18.06 9.17 -38.38
CA PRO A 454 -18.31 7.82 -38.87
C PRO A 454 -17.57 7.64 -40.21
N GLY A 455 -16.68 6.66 -40.28
CA GLY A 455 -15.98 6.29 -41.51
C GLY A 455 -16.97 5.77 -42.55
N LYS A 456 -17.00 6.42 -43.71
CA LYS A 456 -17.75 5.99 -44.90
C LYS A 456 -17.11 4.72 -45.45
N THR A 457 -17.93 3.70 -45.68
CA THR A 457 -17.62 2.52 -46.48
C THR A 457 -17.25 2.93 -47.91
N THR A 458 -16.06 2.57 -48.37
CA THR A 458 -15.76 2.44 -49.80
C THR A 458 -15.01 1.14 -50.03
N LEU A 459 -15.63 0.28 -50.84
CA LEU A 459 -15.08 -0.94 -51.41
C LEU A 459 -14.11 -0.62 -52.57
N ARG A 460 -13.26 -1.61 -52.87
CA ARG A 460 -12.35 -1.85 -54.03
C ARG A 460 -10.90 -1.38 -53.85
N ALA A 461 -9.88 -2.13 -54.27
CA ALA A 461 -9.77 -3.43 -54.94
C ALA A 461 -8.35 -4.00 -54.73
N ASP A 462 -8.21 -5.31 -54.95
CA ASP A 462 -6.96 -6.08 -54.99
C ASP A 462 -5.94 -5.52 -56.00
N ASN A 463 -4.64 -5.51 -55.66
CA ASN A 463 -3.65 -6.43 -56.23
C ASN A 463 -2.24 -6.29 -55.58
N PRO A 464 -1.36 -7.28 -55.77
CA PRO A 464 -0.25 -7.65 -54.88
C PRO A 464 1.12 -7.14 -55.38
N ASP A 465 2.18 -7.75 -54.83
CA ASP A 465 3.63 -7.53 -55.03
C ASP A 465 4.20 -6.60 -53.94
N GLY A 466 5.08 -7.00 -53.02
CA GLY A 466 6.12 -8.03 -53.09
C GLY A 466 7.46 -7.30 -53.07
N GLU A 467 8.11 -7.19 -51.91
CA GLU A 467 9.57 -7.31 -51.77
C GLU A 467 10.03 -7.16 -50.31
N THR A 468 10.99 -8.01 -49.99
CA THR A 468 11.76 -8.17 -48.77
C THR A 468 12.80 -7.07 -48.61
N ASP A 469 13.08 -6.62 -47.39
CA ASP A 469 14.49 -6.38 -47.01
C ASP A 469 14.74 -6.52 -45.51
N THR A 470 15.88 -7.14 -45.25
CA THR A 470 16.57 -7.44 -44.00
C THR A 470 17.27 -6.22 -43.39
N GLY A 471 17.51 -6.21 -42.07
CA GLY A 471 18.43 -5.23 -41.47
C GLY A 471 18.46 -5.22 -39.95
N GLU A 472 19.49 -5.86 -39.38
CA GLU A 472 19.90 -5.84 -37.97
C GLU A 472 20.44 -4.47 -37.49
N HIS A 473 20.65 -4.40 -36.17
CA HIS A 473 21.50 -3.47 -35.40
C HIS A 473 20.87 -2.13 -35.00
N ALA A 474 21.15 -1.53 -33.84
CA ALA A 474 21.83 -1.92 -32.61
C ALA A 474 21.49 -0.85 -31.55
N ALA A 475 21.73 -1.18 -30.28
CA ALA A 475 21.69 -0.27 -29.15
C ALA A 475 22.61 0.95 -29.30
N ALA A 476 22.17 2.11 -28.79
CA ALA A 476 23.07 3.20 -28.42
C ALA A 476 22.51 3.99 -27.23
N ASN A 477 23.27 3.97 -26.14
CA ASN A 477 23.26 4.95 -25.06
C ASN A 477 23.60 6.34 -25.60
N ALA A 478 23.00 7.39 -25.02
CA ALA A 478 23.53 8.74 -25.12
C ALA A 478 23.27 9.52 -23.82
N THR A 479 24.35 9.70 -23.06
CA THR A 479 24.59 10.81 -22.15
C THR A 479 24.66 12.12 -22.93
N ALA A 480 24.11 13.21 -22.40
CA ALA A 480 24.45 14.56 -22.86
C ALA A 480 24.46 15.55 -21.69
N ASP A 481 25.63 16.18 -21.58
CA ASP A 481 26.05 17.25 -20.68
C ASP A 481 25.66 18.63 -21.26
N ALA A 482 25.87 19.64 -20.42
CA ALA A 482 25.49 21.04 -20.45
C ALA A 482 25.69 21.86 -21.75
N GLY A 483 24.85 22.90 -21.87
CA GLY A 483 25.03 24.06 -22.73
C GLY A 483 24.27 25.28 -22.18
N SER A 484 25.01 26.32 -21.81
CA SER A 484 24.66 27.66 -21.32
C SER A 484 24.00 28.53 -22.41
N GLU A 485 22.97 29.36 -22.15
CA GLU A 485 22.90 30.79 -21.71
C GLU A 485 21.48 31.31 -22.15
N PRO A 486 20.97 32.55 -21.88
CA PRO A 486 21.40 33.64 -20.99
C PRO A 486 20.28 34.18 -20.05
N GLU A 487 20.69 35.09 -19.16
CA GLU A 487 19.87 35.92 -18.29
C GLU A 487 18.81 36.76 -19.04
N THR A 488 17.58 36.81 -18.52
CA THR A 488 16.67 37.95 -18.72
C THR A 488 15.96 38.31 -17.41
N SER A 489 15.87 39.62 -17.20
CA SER A 489 15.46 40.37 -16.01
C SER A 489 13.98 40.24 -15.61
N ALA A 490 13.73 40.15 -14.30
CA ALA A 490 12.41 40.36 -13.66
C ALA A 490 11.91 41.81 -13.83
N PRO A 491 10.60 42.02 -14.02
CA PRO A 491 9.77 42.49 -12.90
C PRO A 491 8.30 41.97 -12.95
N ASP A 492 7.78 41.31 -11.90
CA ASP A 492 6.33 41.07 -11.79
C ASP A 492 5.79 40.71 -10.38
N ASP A 493 6.63 40.66 -9.33
CA ASP A 493 6.19 40.12 -8.03
C ASP A 493 5.42 41.12 -7.13
N ALA A 494 5.49 42.42 -7.39
CA ALA A 494 4.83 43.42 -6.53
C ALA A 494 3.31 43.46 -6.72
N GLN A 495 2.81 43.37 -7.96
CA GLN A 495 1.37 43.50 -8.26
C GLN A 495 0.54 42.26 -7.88
N LYS A 496 1.14 41.06 -7.90
CA LYS A 496 0.48 39.81 -7.44
C LYS A 496 0.32 39.75 -5.92
N SER A 497 1.18 40.44 -5.17
CA SER A 497 1.12 40.44 -3.71
C SER A 497 -0.05 41.29 -3.17
N GLU A 498 -0.37 42.41 -3.82
CA GLU A 498 -1.47 43.29 -3.41
C GLU A 498 -2.85 42.74 -3.78
N SER A 499 -3.01 42.04 -4.91
CA SER A 499 -4.31 41.46 -5.29
C SER A 499 -4.72 40.30 -4.36
N ASN A 500 -3.76 39.46 -3.95
CA ASN A 500 -3.99 38.38 -2.99
C ASN A 500 -4.35 38.90 -1.58
N SER A 501 -3.81 40.06 -1.19
CA SER A 501 -4.13 40.70 0.11
C SER A 501 -5.58 41.20 0.17
N ALA A 502 -6.07 41.81 -0.92
CA ALA A 502 -7.43 42.31 -1.01
C ALA A 502 -8.49 41.18 -1.03
N GLU A 503 -8.22 40.08 -1.75
CA GLU A 503 -9.11 38.91 -1.77
C GLU A 503 -9.17 38.19 -0.42
N LYS A 504 -8.03 38.01 0.27
CA LYS A 504 -7.99 37.45 1.63
C LYS A 504 -8.79 38.31 2.62
N LYS A 505 -8.71 39.64 2.51
CA LYS A 505 -9.47 40.56 3.36
C LYS A 505 -10.99 40.46 3.11
N SER A 506 -11.41 40.37 1.85
CA SER A 506 -12.82 40.20 1.46
C SER A 506 -13.41 38.88 1.99
N LEU A 507 -12.67 37.78 1.86
CA LEU A 507 -13.10 36.46 2.34
C LEU A 507 -13.24 36.42 3.88
N ARG A 508 -12.34 37.10 4.58
CA ARG A 508 -12.37 37.23 6.05
C ARG A 508 -13.63 37.94 6.54
N GLU A 509 -14.02 39.04 5.89
CA GLU A 509 -15.24 39.78 6.24
C GLU A 509 -16.51 38.96 5.98
N GLN A 510 -16.52 38.13 4.92
CA GLN A 510 -17.64 37.24 4.62
C GLN A 510 -17.80 36.12 5.67
N LEU A 511 -16.68 35.52 6.10
CA LEU A 511 -16.68 34.49 7.14
C LEU A 511 -17.10 35.03 8.51
N GLN A 512 -16.68 36.25 8.87
CA GLN A 512 -17.12 36.90 10.11
C GLN A 512 -18.63 37.19 10.11
N LYS A 513 -19.18 37.70 9.01
CA LYS A 513 -20.63 37.93 8.89
C LYS A 513 -21.43 36.63 8.97
N LEU A 514 -20.92 35.54 8.39
CA LEU A 514 -21.58 34.23 8.47
C LEU A 514 -21.57 33.69 9.90
N ALA A 515 -20.46 33.86 10.63
CA ALA A 515 -20.34 33.46 12.03
C ALA A 515 -21.32 34.23 12.94
N GLU A 516 -21.44 35.55 12.74
CA GLU A 516 -22.39 36.38 13.49
C GLU A 516 -23.84 36.02 13.20
N LYS A 517 -24.16 35.74 11.93
CA LYS A 517 -25.51 35.31 11.52
C LYS A 517 -25.90 33.97 12.13
N LEU A 518 -24.97 33.00 12.15
CA LEU A 518 -25.18 31.69 12.78
C LEU A 518 -25.36 31.81 14.31
N ARG A 519 -24.65 32.75 14.97
CA ARG A 519 -24.87 33.03 16.41
C ARG A 519 -26.26 33.61 16.69
N HIS A 520 -26.81 34.39 15.76
CA HIS A 520 -28.10 35.04 15.96
C HIS A 520 -29.28 34.13 15.61
N GLU A 521 -29.17 33.30 14.57
CA GLU A 521 -30.24 32.38 14.14
C GLU A 521 -30.32 31.11 15.01
N ILE A 522 -29.22 30.64 15.59
CA ILE A 522 -29.15 29.42 16.40
C ILE A 522 -29.04 29.80 17.89
N GLY A 523 -30.14 30.27 18.47
CA GLY A 523 -30.21 30.57 19.91
C GLY A 523 -30.25 29.31 20.80
N ILE A 524 -29.17 28.51 20.86
CA ILE A 524 -29.10 27.30 21.70
C ILE A 524 -27.79 27.24 22.52
N PRO A 525 -27.82 26.85 23.81
CA PRO A 525 -26.63 26.72 24.64
C PRO A 525 -25.72 25.57 24.21
N THR A 526 -24.45 25.74 24.53
CA THR A 526 -23.28 24.95 24.14
C THR A 526 -23.29 23.50 24.63
N THR A 527 -23.58 22.55 23.73
CA THR A 527 -22.97 21.21 23.76
C THR A 527 -22.77 20.60 22.37
N SER A 528 -23.61 20.92 21.38
CA SER A 528 -23.43 20.44 19.99
C SER A 528 -22.90 21.51 19.00
N ALA A 529 -22.87 22.79 19.39
CA ALA A 529 -22.35 23.88 18.55
C ALA A 529 -20.82 24.06 18.65
N GLY A 530 -20.16 23.44 19.66
CA GLY A 530 -18.73 23.64 19.91
C GLY A 530 -17.83 23.19 18.77
N VAL A 531 -18.14 22.06 18.13
CA VAL A 531 -17.33 21.48 17.05
C VAL A 531 -17.37 22.36 15.79
N LEU A 532 -18.54 22.89 15.43
CA LEU A 532 -18.69 23.80 14.30
C LEU A 532 -18.00 25.15 14.56
N PHE A 533 -18.06 25.66 15.79
CA PHE A 533 -17.33 26.87 16.17
C PHE A 533 -15.81 26.69 16.12
N THR A 534 -15.30 25.57 16.62
CA THR A 534 -13.86 25.26 16.56
C THR A 534 -13.37 25.08 15.12
N GLN A 535 -14.17 24.46 14.25
CA GLN A 535 -13.84 24.35 12.82
C GLN A 535 -13.82 25.72 12.12
N LEU A 536 -14.78 26.60 12.44
CA LEU A 536 -14.83 27.95 11.88
C LEU A 536 -13.67 28.83 12.38
N GLU A 537 -13.29 28.73 13.66
CA GLU A 537 -12.13 29.44 14.21
C GLU A 537 -10.81 28.94 13.62
N ASN A 538 -10.70 27.63 13.34
CA ASN A 538 -9.53 27.07 12.67
C ASN A 538 -9.41 27.55 11.22
N LEU A 539 -10.51 27.63 10.48
CA LEU A 539 -10.55 28.22 9.13
C LEU A 539 -10.16 29.71 9.15
N ILE A 540 -10.60 30.47 10.15
CA ILE A 540 -10.19 31.88 10.31
C ILE A 540 -8.68 31.98 10.61
N LYS A 541 -8.11 31.05 11.40
CA LYS A 541 -6.66 31.00 11.66
C LYS A 541 -5.86 30.60 10.42
N GLU A 542 -6.35 29.67 9.60
CA GLU A 542 -5.69 29.28 8.34
C GLU A 542 -5.66 30.41 7.31
N VAL A 543 -6.68 31.27 7.26
CA VAL A 543 -6.67 32.46 6.40
C VAL A 543 -5.72 33.55 6.92
N ASN A 544 -5.42 33.56 8.23
CA ASN A 544 -4.52 34.53 8.86
C ASN A 544 -3.02 34.16 8.75
N ASN A 545 -2.71 32.87 8.53
CA ASN A 545 -1.35 32.39 8.23
C ASN A 545 -1.10 32.37 6.71
#